data_AF-A0A0L7LAJ5-F1
#
_entry.id   AF-A0A0L7LAJ5-F1
#
_cell.length_a   1.000
_cell.length_b   1.000
_cell.length_c   1.000
_cell.angle_alpha   90.00
_cell.angle_beta   90.00
_cell.angle_gamma   90.00
#
_symmetry.space_group_name_H-M   'P 1'
#
loop_
_entity.id
_entity.type
_entity.pdbx_description
1 polymer ?
#
loop_
_entity_poly.entity_id
_entity_poly.type
_entity_poly.pdbx_seq_one_letter_code
_entity_poly.pdbx_strand_id
1 'polypeptide(L)'
;RDIYTWALDHRVHHKYTETVADPHDIRRGFWFAHVGWLVLTPHPAVEDRRAALMKTSLDLMADPVVRLQQKFIKSVENGMVSLAALGEGWHNYHHVFPWDYRTSELGRLNISTTFIDVCERIGWAYDCKSFVLWFKASR
;
A
#
# COMPACT_ATOMS: atom_id res chain seq x y z
N ARG A 1 3.18 1.84 4.14
CA ARG A 1 4.09 1.00 4.98
C ARG A 1 3.40 0.76 6.31
N ASP A 2 3.49 -0.44 6.87
CA ASP A 2 2.96 -0.74 8.21
C ASP A 2 3.90 -0.24 9.33
N ILE A 3 3.41 -0.22 10.58
CA ILE A 3 4.14 0.27 11.76
C ILE A 3 5.44 -0.53 11.94
N TYR A 4 5.37 -1.85 11.79
CA TYR A 4 6.53 -2.73 11.92
C TYR A 4 7.62 -2.36 10.90
N THR A 5 7.25 -2.20 9.63
CA THR A 5 8.17 -1.84 8.56
C THR A 5 8.79 -0.45 8.78
N TRP A 6 7.98 0.53 9.20
CA TRP A 6 8.48 1.88 9.46
C TRP A 6 9.45 1.91 10.65
N ALA A 7 9.09 1.27 11.76
CA ALA A 7 9.94 1.21 12.94
C ALA A 7 11.24 0.44 12.69
N LEU A 8 11.20 -0.65 11.92
CA LEU A 8 12.40 -1.39 11.50
C LEU A 8 13.33 -0.49 10.69
N ASP A 9 12.80 0.25 9.72
CA ASP A 9 13.58 1.15 8.85
C ASP A 9 14.22 2.27 9.64
N HIS A 10 13.48 2.82 10.60
CA HIS A 10 13.97 3.85 11.48
C HIS A 10 15.10 3.32 12.39
N ARG A 11 15.00 2.09 12.89
CA ARG A 11 16.09 1.41 13.62
C ARG A 11 17.32 1.20 12.73
N VAL A 12 17.13 0.78 11.48
CA VAL A 12 18.23 0.63 10.50
C VAL A 12 18.90 1.99 10.28
N HIS A 13 18.13 3.05 10.04
CA HIS A 13 18.67 4.40 9.88
C HIS A 13 19.50 4.86 11.08
N HIS A 14 18.96 4.76 12.30
CA HIS A 14 19.70 5.20 13.49
C HIS A 14 20.95 4.37 13.77
N LYS A 15 20.94 3.09 13.40
CA LYS A 15 22.08 2.20 13.62
C LYS A 15 23.18 2.35 12.57
N TYR A 16 22.82 2.69 11.34
CA TYR A 16 23.72 2.72 10.19
C TYR A 16 23.71 4.08 9.46
N THR A 17 23.43 5.16 10.19
CA THR A 17 23.35 6.54 9.65
C THR A 17 24.59 6.87 8.82
N GLU A 18 24.41 7.61 7.73
CA GLU A 18 25.51 8.07 6.85
C GLU A 18 26.31 6.93 6.19
N THR A 19 25.68 5.76 6.01
CA THR A 19 26.25 4.62 5.28
C THR A 19 25.32 4.17 4.17
N VAL A 20 25.84 3.36 3.24
CA VAL A 20 25.05 2.72 2.17
C VAL A 20 23.94 1.78 2.68
N ALA A 21 23.93 1.47 3.98
CA ALA A 21 22.89 0.69 4.63
C ALA A 21 21.81 1.56 5.29
N ASP A 22 21.95 2.88 5.28
CA ASP A 22 20.89 3.82 5.67
C ASP A 22 19.82 3.89 4.57
N PRO A 23 18.54 3.59 4.88
CA PRO A 23 17.45 3.69 3.91
C PRO A 23 17.34 5.06 3.21
N HIS A 24 17.70 6.13 3.91
CA HIS A 24 17.62 7.51 3.43
C HIS A 24 18.93 8.28 3.66
N ASP A 25 20.05 7.62 3.33
CA ASP A 25 21.40 8.18 3.33
C ASP A 25 21.47 9.58 2.69
N ILE A 26 21.74 10.61 3.49
CA ILE A 26 21.88 12.00 3.01
C ILE A 26 23.09 12.19 2.10
N ARG A 27 24.08 11.28 2.14
CA ARG A 27 25.26 11.31 1.26
C ARG A 27 24.91 11.01 -0.19
N ARG A 28 23.74 10.42 -0.46
CA ARG A 28 23.17 10.24 -1.81
C ARG A 28 22.49 11.51 -2.35
N GLY A 29 22.47 12.59 -1.56
CA GLY A 29 21.98 13.90 -1.94
C GLY A 29 20.58 14.22 -1.39
N PHE A 30 20.28 15.52 -1.33
CA PHE A 30 19.04 16.07 -0.77
C PHE A 30 17.76 15.38 -1.30
N TRP A 31 17.63 15.26 -2.62
CA TRP A 31 16.43 14.69 -3.24
C TRP A 31 16.24 13.21 -2.90
N PHE A 32 17.33 12.46 -2.77
CA PHE A 32 17.26 11.05 -2.38
C PHE A 32 16.75 10.91 -0.94
N ALA A 33 17.38 11.59 0.02
CA ALA A 33 17.01 11.50 1.42
C ALA A 33 15.62 12.10 1.72
N HIS A 34 15.19 13.11 0.96
CA HIS A 34 13.90 13.76 1.16
C HIS A 34 12.72 12.92 0.63
N VAL A 35 12.81 12.39 -0.59
CA VAL A 35 11.69 11.66 -1.23
C VAL A 35 12.13 10.47 -2.09
N GLY A 36 13.32 10.49 -2.68
CA GLY A 36 13.77 9.45 -3.60
C GLY A 36 13.80 8.05 -2.97
N TRP A 37 14.17 7.94 -1.69
CA TRP A 37 14.20 6.67 -0.96
C TRP A 37 12.83 5.99 -0.80
N LEU A 38 11.73 6.73 -0.97
CA LEU A 38 10.37 6.18 -0.89
C LEU A 38 9.94 5.47 -2.17
N VAL A 39 10.51 5.87 -3.31
CA VAL A 39 10.06 5.45 -4.66
C VAL A 39 11.10 4.65 -5.43
N LEU A 40 12.36 4.68 -5.00
CA LEU A 40 13.44 3.91 -5.61
C LEU A 40 13.65 2.58 -4.91
N THR A 41 14.15 1.59 -5.65
CA THR A 41 14.57 0.31 -5.09
C THR A 41 15.70 0.53 -4.07
N PRO A 42 15.60 -0.02 -2.86
CA PRO A 42 16.62 0.12 -1.83
C PRO A 42 17.92 -0.57 -2.23
N HIS A 43 19.04 -0.07 -1.72
CA HIS A 43 20.35 -0.68 -1.93
C HIS A 43 20.43 -2.03 -1.19
N PRO A 44 21.11 -3.07 -1.72
CA PRO A 44 21.17 -4.40 -1.07
C PRO A 44 21.63 -4.37 0.39
N ALA A 45 22.57 -3.48 0.74
CA ALA A 45 23.03 -3.33 2.12
C ALA A 45 21.91 -2.90 3.09
N VAL A 46 20.91 -2.14 2.63
CA VAL A 46 19.74 -1.78 3.43
C VAL A 46 18.91 -3.03 3.74
N GLU A 47 18.67 -3.88 2.75
CA GLU A 47 17.93 -5.14 2.91
C GLU A 47 18.64 -6.11 3.84
N ASP A 48 19.96 -6.26 3.70
CA ASP A 48 20.77 -7.09 4.60
C ASP A 48 20.66 -6.62 6.06
N ARG A 49 20.65 -5.29 6.28
CA ARG A 49 20.53 -4.72 7.62
C ARG A 49 19.11 -4.79 8.17
N ARG A 50 18.07 -4.65 7.34
CA ARG A 50 16.68 -4.95 7.72
C ARG A 50 16.57 -6.38 8.22
N ALA A 51 17.05 -7.36 7.44
CA ALA A 51 17.00 -8.77 7.79
C ALA A 51 17.78 -9.08 9.10
N ALA A 52 18.93 -8.44 9.30
CA ALA A 52 19.70 -8.57 10.54
C ALA A 52 18.95 -8.02 11.76
N LEU A 53 18.37 -6.81 11.65
CA LEU A 53 17.63 -6.18 12.75
C LEU A 53 16.25 -6.78 12.99
N MET A 54 15.69 -7.48 12.00
CA MET A 54 14.46 -8.25 12.12
C MET A 54 14.56 -9.28 13.25
N LYS A 55 15.72 -9.94 13.38
CA LYS A 55 15.99 -10.96 14.40
C LYS A 55 16.02 -10.39 15.82
N THR A 56 16.38 -9.11 15.96
CA THR A 56 16.48 -8.43 17.27
C THR A 56 15.27 -7.56 17.58
N SER A 57 14.36 -7.35 16.62
CA SER A 57 13.16 -6.51 16.76
C SER A 57 11.92 -7.32 17.10
N LEU A 58 12.09 -8.34 17.95
CA LEU A 58 11.01 -9.23 18.39
C LEU A 58 9.97 -8.50 19.24
N ASP A 59 10.37 -7.40 19.87
CA ASP A 59 9.50 -6.52 20.66
C ASP A 59 8.36 -5.92 19.83
N LEU A 60 8.63 -5.52 18.58
CA LEU A 60 7.60 -5.01 17.67
C LEU A 60 6.55 -6.09 17.33
N MET A 61 6.97 -7.35 17.20
CA MET A 61 6.04 -8.46 16.95
C MET A 61 5.36 -8.96 18.22
N ALA A 62 5.92 -8.68 19.40
CA ALA A 62 5.30 -8.98 20.69
C ALA A 62 4.14 -8.02 21.00
N ASP A 63 4.15 -6.80 20.44
CA ASP A 63 3.08 -5.82 20.61
C ASP A 63 1.79 -6.23 19.86
N PRO A 64 0.65 -6.38 20.56
CA PRO A 64 -0.62 -6.76 19.94
C PRO A 64 -1.17 -5.70 18.97
N VAL A 65 -0.91 -4.41 19.19
CA VAL A 65 -1.35 -3.32 18.31
C VAL A 65 -0.59 -3.38 16.99
N VAL A 66 0.73 -3.56 17.04
CA VAL A 66 1.56 -3.70 15.84
C VAL A 66 1.12 -4.92 15.03
N ARG A 67 0.89 -6.07 15.66
CA ARG A 67 0.37 -7.26 14.97
C ARG A 67 -1.01 -7.04 14.37
N LEU A 68 -1.91 -6.36 15.07
CA LEU A 68 -3.25 -6.05 14.59
C LEU A 68 -3.18 -5.17 13.33
N GLN A 69 -2.43 -4.07 13.40
CA GLN A 69 -2.24 -3.14 12.29
C GLN A 69 -1.58 -3.84 11.09
N GLN A 70 -0.57 -4.66 11.34
CA GLN A 70 0.11 -5.45 10.32
C GLN A 70 -0.79 -6.51 9.66
N LYS A 71 -1.77 -7.05 10.38
CA LYS A 71 -2.70 -8.06 9.85
C LYS A 71 -3.90 -7.44 9.12
N PHE A 72 -4.41 -6.31 9.61
CA PHE A 72 -5.73 -5.81 9.22
C PHE A 72 -5.72 -4.44 8.54
N ILE A 73 -4.61 -3.70 8.54
CA ILE A 73 -4.53 -2.31 8.03
C ILE A 73 -3.32 -2.15 7.09
N LYS A 74 -2.82 -3.24 6.50
CA LYS A 74 -1.85 -3.16 5.41
C LYS A 74 -2.53 -2.62 4.16
N SER A 75 -1.78 -1.85 3.36
CA SER A 75 -2.16 -1.38 2.02
C SER A 75 -2.10 -2.53 1.00
N VAL A 76 -2.85 -3.59 1.27
CA VAL A 76 -3.05 -4.77 0.43
C VAL A 76 -4.55 -5.02 0.34
N GLU A 77 -4.98 -5.86 -0.60
CA GLU A 77 -6.37 -6.31 -0.68
C GLU A 77 -6.88 -6.77 0.69
N ASN A 78 -7.93 -6.12 1.21
CA ASN A 78 -8.46 -6.40 2.53
C ASN A 78 -9.99 -6.30 2.56
N GLY A 79 -10.65 -7.46 2.61
CA GLY A 79 -12.12 -7.54 2.64
C GLY A 79 -12.76 -6.92 3.89
N MET A 80 -12.08 -6.90 5.03
CA MET A 80 -12.59 -6.25 6.25
C MET A 80 -12.57 -4.73 6.11
N VAL A 81 -11.49 -4.18 5.56
CA VAL A 81 -11.43 -2.75 5.18
C VAL A 81 -12.47 -2.45 4.11
N SER A 82 -12.67 -3.35 3.14
CA SER A 82 -13.71 -3.18 2.12
C SER A 82 -15.09 -3.08 2.72
N LEU A 83 -15.40 -3.92 3.72
CA LEU A 83 -16.68 -3.86 4.41
C LEU A 83 -16.81 -2.57 5.25
N ALA A 84 -15.79 -2.21 6.01
CA ALA A 84 -15.81 -1.03 6.88
C ALA A 84 -15.77 0.30 6.12
N ALA A 85 -15.11 0.34 4.97
CA ALA A 85 -14.95 1.50 4.09
C ALA A 85 -15.81 1.40 2.82
N LEU A 86 -16.88 0.61 2.86
CA LEU A 86 -17.92 0.52 1.82
C LEU A 86 -17.44 0.11 0.41
N GLY A 87 -16.26 -0.48 0.26
CA GLY A 87 -15.71 -0.94 -1.03
C GLY A 87 -14.26 -0.56 -1.25
N GLU A 88 -13.72 0.36 -0.46
CA GLU A 88 -12.35 0.88 -0.62
C GLU A 88 -11.26 -0.07 -0.10
N GLY A 89 -11.56 -1.35 0.15
CA GLY A 89 -10.58 -2.29 0.71
C GLY A 89 -9.63 -2.92 -0.30
N TRP A 90 -9.94 -2.79 -1.59
CA TRP A 90 -9.24 -3.49 -2.67
C TRP A 90 -8.06 -2.65 -3.22
N HIS A 91 -7.09 -2.38 -2.33
CA HIS A 91 -6.05 -1.38 -2.57
C HIS A 91 -5.00 -1.77 -3.63
N ASN A 92 -4.66 -3.06 -3.79
CA ASN A 92 -3.76 -3.48 -4.87
C ASN A 92 -4.41 -3.25 -6.24
N TYR A 93 -5.69 -3.57 -6.40
CA TYR A 93 -6.43 -3.31 -7.64
C TYR A 93 -6.54 -1.81 -7.92
N HIS A 94 -6.95 -1.02 -6.93
CA HIS A 94 -7.08 0.43 -7.06
C HIS A 94 -5.75 1.10 -7.49
N HIS A 95 -4.61 0.64 -6.97
CA HIS A 95 -3.31 1.17 -7.38
C HIS A 95 -2.85 0.74 -8.78
N VAL A 96 -3.32 -0.41 -9.29
CA VAL A 96 -3.03 -0.86 -10.67
C VAL A 96 -3.95 -0.16 -11.67
N PHE A 97 -5.22 0.07 -11.30
CA PHE A 97 -6.25 0.67 -12.16
C PHE A 97 -6.95 1.86 -11.47
N PRO A 98 -6.24 2.99 -11.24
CA PRO A 98 -6.80 4.13 -10.50
C PRO A 98 -7.95 4.84 -11.23
N TRP A 99 -8.15 4.57 -12.52
CA TRP A 99 -9.25 5.11 -13.33
C TRP A 99 -10.51 4.23 -13.31
N ASP A 100 -10.45 3.04 -12.69
CA ASP A 100 -11.61 2.15 -12.60
C ASP A 100 -12.54 2.60 -11.47
N TYR A 101 -13.78 2.98 -11.80
CA TYR A 101 -14.75 3.46 -10.81
C TYR A 101 -15.13 2.40 -9.77
N ARG A 102 -14.92 1.10 -10.08
CA ARG A 102 -15.32 -0.02 -9.22
C ARG A 102 -14.34 -0.33 -8.11
N THR A 103 -13.16 0.29 -8.15
CA THR A 103 -12.03 0.07 -7.24
C THR A 103 -11.69 -1.42 -6.99
N SER A 104 -12.21 -2.36 -7.79
CA SER A 104 -12.12 -3.81 -7.59
C SER A 104 -12.31 -4.58 -8.91
N GLU A 105 -11.65 -5.74 -9.05
CA GLU A 105 -11.65 -6.52 -10.30
C GLU A 105 -12.99 -7.18 -10.64
N LEU A 106 -13.72 -7.65 -9.62
CA LEU A 106 -14.92 -8.48 -9.79
C LEU A 106 -16.13 -8.01 -8.97
N GLY A 107 -16.15 -6.75 -8.53
CA GLY A 107 -17.28 -6.20 -7.76
C GLY A 107 -17.50 -6.90 -6.40
N ARG A 108 -16.44 -7.48 -5.82
CA ARG A 108 -16.53 -8.14 -4.50
C ARG A 108 -16.80 -7.08 -3.44
N LEU A 109 -17.80 -7.30 -2.56
CA LEU A 109 -18.16 -6.45 -1.40
C LEU A 109 -17.86 -4.94 -1.58
N ASN A 110 -18.45 -4.33 -2.60
CA ASN A 110 -18.27 -2.91 -2.92
C ASN A 110 -19.63 -2.20 -2.97
N ILE A 111 -20.04 -1.68 -1.82
CA ILE A 111 -21.33 -0.99 -1.64
C ILE A 111 -21.32 0.32 -2.44
N SER A 112 -20.18 1.02 -2.48
CA SER A 112 -19.98 2.24 -3.28
C SER A 112 -20.20 1.98 -4.78
N THR A 113 -19.65 0.89 -5.32
CA THR A 113 -19.90 0.51 -6.73
C THR A 113 -21.37 0.20 -6.97
N THR A 114 -22.02 -0.49 -6.04
CA THR A 114 -23.45 -0.83 -6.17
C THR A 114 -24.32 0.43 -6.18
N PHE A 115 -23.98 1.42 -5.34
CA PHE A 115 -24.63 2.73 -5.34
C PHE A 115 -24.44 3.45 -6.68
N ILE A 116 -23.21 3.49 -7.21
CA ILE A 116 -22.92 4.11 -8.51
C ILE A 116 -23.66 3.39 -9.64
N ASP A 117 -23.73 2.06 -9.63
CA ASP A 117 -24.48 1.27 -10.62
C ASP A 117 -25.99 1.59 -10.57
N VAL A 118 -26.56 1.83 -9.38
CA VAL A 118 -27.95 2.27 -9.25
C VAL A 118 -28.11 3.67 -9.83
N CYS A 119 -27.20 4.60 -9.52
CA CYS A 119 -27.20 5.95 -10.09
C CYS A 119 -27.06 5.92 -11.62
N GLU A 120 -26.23 5.05 -12.18
CA GLU A 120 -26.10 4.86 -13.63
C GLU A 120 -27.43 4.38 -14.25
N ARG A 121 -28.08 3.38 -13.63
CA ARG A 121 -29.35 2.83 -14.12
C ARG A 121 -30.50 3.83 -14.15
N ILE A 122 -30.52 4.79 -13.22
CA ILE A 122 -31.53 5.86 -13.19
C ILE A 122 -31.08 7.13 -13.94
N GLY A 123 -29.92 7.08 -14.61
CA GLY A 123 -29.39 8.18 -15.44
C GLY A 123 -28.74 9.32 -14.65
N TRP A 124 -28.43 9.12 -13.37
CA TRP A 124 -27.77 10.11 -12.51
C TRP A 124 -26.23 10.05 -12.59
N ALA A 125 -25.68 8.92 -13.00
CA ALA A 125 -24.26 8.76 -13.30
C ALA A 125 -24.06 8.33 -14.75
N TYR A 126 -22.94 8.71 -15.35
CA TYR A 126 -22.57 8.40 -16.73
C TYR A 126 -21.04 8.23 -16.85
N ASP A 127 -20.56 7.63 -17.94
CA ASP A 127 -19.13 7.37 -18.23
C ASP A 127 -18.38 6.57 -17.13
N CYS A 128 -19.04 5.54 -16.58
CA CYS A 128 -18.46 4.68 -15.54
C CYS A 128 -17.38 3.73 -16.12
N LYS A 129 -16.12 4.16 -16.11
CA LYS A 129 -14.97 3.43 -16.68
C LYS A 129 -14.59 2.22 -15.84
N SER A 130 -14.59 1.02 -16.44
CA SER A 130 -14.08 -0.20 -15.78
C SER A 130 -13.15 -1.00 -16.68
N PHE A 131 -12.20 -1.72 -16.07
CA PHE A 131 -11.21 -2.53 -16.78
C PHE A 131 -11.86 -3.58 -17.70
N VAL A 132 -12.91 -4.27 -17.21
CA VAL A 132 -13.63 -5.30 -17.96
C VAL A 132 -14.31 -4.73 -19.21
N LEU A 133 -14.88 -3.52 -19.13
CA LEU A 133 -15.51 -2.87 -20.28
C LEU A 133 -14.48 -2.37 -21.28
N TRP A 134 -13.34 -1.85 -20.81
CA TRP A 134 -12.25 -1.41 -21.68
C TRP A 134 -11.64 -2.56 -22.48
N PHE A 135 -11.44 -3.73 -21.85
CA PHE A 135 -10.89 -4.90 -22.52
C PHE A 135 -11.85 -5.52 -23.55
N LYS A 136 -13.16 -5.37 -23.35
CA LYS A 136 -14.20 -5.80 -24.31
C LYS A 136 -14.37 -4.82 -25.47
N ALA A 137 -14.14 -3.53 -25.25
CA ALA A 137 -14.24 -2.50 -26.30
C ALA A 137 -12.98 -2.36 -27.16
N SER A 138 -11.84 -2.92 -26.73
CA SER A 138 -10.55 -2.87 -27.43
C SER A 138 -10.20 -4.14 -28.22
N ARG A 139 -11.14 -5.09 -28.33
CA ARG A 139 -11.10 -6.24 -29.24
C ARG A 139 -12.18 -6.11 -30.30
#